data_AF-A0A2H5QMB5-F1
#
_entry.id   AF-A0A2H5QMB5-F1
#
_cell.length_a   1.000
_cell.length_b   1.000
_cell.length_c   1.000
_cell.angle_alpha   90.00
_cell.angle_beta   90.00
_cell.angle_gamma   90.00
#
_symmetry.space_group_name_H-M   'P 1'
#
loop_
_entity.id
_entity.type
_entity.pdbx_description
1 polymer ?
#
loop_
_entity_poly.entity_id
_entity_poly.type
_entity_poly.pdbx_seq_one_letter_code
_entity_poly.pdbx_strand_id
1 'polypeptide(L)'
;WKRSSFLTTLYIVLERGLLLQFAYFIHIQKYVLGRPIAITRTLMFAVAITCCFCFVISVLKDIPDEDGDREFGIRTLTVILGKESVLWLCVYVLFIAYGAAVIVGLTSSPYLLSKLVTIISHSMLATLLWHQA
;
A
#
# COMPACT_ATOMS: atom_id res chain seq x y z
N TRP A 1 -11.67 -2.21 -21.25
CA TRP A 1 -11.24 -2.27 -19.84
C TRP A 1 -9.80 -1.77 -19.65
N LYS A 2 -8.81 -2.13 -20.50
CA LYS A 2 -7.43 -1.57 -20.51
C LYS A 2 -7.28 -0.12 -21.08
N ARG A 3 -8.26 0.77 -20.95
CA ARG A 3 -8.18 2.11 -21.61
C ARG A 3 -7.40 3.16 -20.80
N SER A 4 -7.23 2.93 -19.49
CA SER A 4 -6.46 3.83 -18.61
C SER A 4 -5.86 3.04 -17.44
N SER A 5 -4.54 2.91 -17.41
CA SER A 5 -3.81 2.30 -16.28
C SER A 5 -3.99 3.15 -15.01
N PHE A 6 -4.00 4.48 -15.12
CA PHE A 6 -4.28 5.37 -14.01
C PHE A 6 -5.64 5.11 -13.34
N LEU A 7 -6.72 4.98 -14.12
CA LEU A 7 -8.04 4.68 -13.56
C LEU A 7 -8.08 3.30 -12.87
N THR A 8 -7.30 2.35 -13.38
CA THR A 8 -7.19 1.01 -12.79
C THR A 8 -6.48 1.07 -11.43
N THR A 9 -5.35 1.79 -11.35
CA THR A 9 -4.64 2.04 -10.09
C THR A 9 -5.53 2.77 -9.08
N LEU A 10 -6.20 3.85 -9.51
CA LEU A 10 -7.11 4.60 -8.65
C LEU A 10 -8.23 3.70 -8.11
N TYR A 11 -8.84 2.90 -8.98
CA TYR A 11 -9.87 1.94 -8.58
C TYR A 11 -9.35 0.94 -7.55
N ILE A 12 -8.19 0.33 -7.78
CA ILE A 12 -7.60 -0.66 -6.86
C ILE A 12 -7.31 -0.01 -5.50
N VAL A 13 -6.73 1.18 -5.47
CA VAL A 13 -6.42 1.90 -4.22
C VAL A 13 -7.70 2.28 -3.47
N LEU A 14 -8.72 2.80 -4.17
CA LEU A 14 -9.99 3.18 -3.54
C LEU A 14 -10.77 1.96 -3.05
N GLU A 15 -10.90 0.91 -3.85
CA GLU A 15 -11.63 -0.30 -3.49
C GLU A 15 -10.93 -1.03 -2.35
N ARG A 16 -9.64 -1.38 -2.52
CA ARG A 16 -8.91 -2.28 -1.63
C ARG A 16 -8.25 -1.55 -0.47
N GLY A 17 -7.63 -0.41 -0.74
CA GLY A 17 -6.93 0.38 0.28
C GLY A 17 -7.87 1.14 1.21
N LEU A 18 -8.95 1.70 0.66
CA LEU A 18 -9.86 2.55 1.41
C LEU A 18 -11.18 1.85 1.76
N LEU A 19 -12.04 1.61 0.77
CA LEU A 19 -13.43 1.19 0.99
C LEU A 19 -13.52 -0.13 1.76
N LEU A 20 -12.77 -1.14 1.32
CA LEU A 20 -12.78 -2.46 1.94
C LEU A 20 -12.29 -2.40 3.39
N GLN A 21 -11.26 -1.60 3.66
CA GLN A 21 -10.69 -1.45 5.00
C GLN A 21 -11.67 -0.79 5.97
N PHE A 22 -12.34 0.29 5.53
CA PHE A 22 -13.40 0.93 6.31
C PHE A 22 -14.62 0.02 6.48
N ALA A 23 -15.04 -0.68 5.43
CA ALA A 23 -16.19 -1.57 5.46
C ALA A 23 -15.99 -2.70 6.48
N TYR A 24 -14.85 -3.38 6.46
CA TYR A 24 -14.54 -4.41 7.44
C TYR A 24 -14.46 -3.87 8.86
N PHE A 25 -13.79 -2.73 9.06
CA PHE A 25 -13.70 -2.13 10.38
C PHE A 25 -15.09 -1.77 10.94
N ILE A 26 -15.91 -1.09 10.15
CA ILE A 26 -17.28 -0.72 10.53
C ILE A 26 -18.11 -1.97 10.80
N HIS A 27 -17.99 -3.00 9.95
CA HIS A 27 -18.74 -4.23 10.11
C HIS A 27 -18.42 -4.92 11.44
N ILE A 28 -17.13 -5.10 11.73
CA ILE A 28 -16.67 -5.72 12.97
C ILE A 28 -17.07 -4.88 14.19
N GLN A 29 -16.85 -3.56 14.17
CA GLN A 29 -17.17 -2.71 15.32
C GLN A 29 -18.67 -2.69 15.61
N LYS A 30 -19.49 -2.41 14.59
CA LYS A 30 -20.93 -2.17 14.78
C LYS A 30 -21.72 -3.45 14.91
N TYR A 31 -21.52 -4.42 14.03
CA TYR A 31 -22.41 -5.59 13.91
C TYR A 31 -21.89 -6.82 14.65
N VAL A 32 -20.57 -6.97 14.81
CA VAL A 32 -19.99 -8.12 15.53
C VAL A 32 -19.75 -7.78 17.01
N LEU A 33 -19.14 -6.64 17.30
CA LEU A 33 -18.74 -6.25 18.66
C LEU A 33 -19.75 -5.34 19.37
N GLY A 34 -20.73 -4.77 18.67
CA GLY A 34 -21.72 -3.84 19.23
C GLY A 34 -21.13 -2.53 19.77
N ARG A 35 -19.95 -2.13 19.29
CA ARG A 35 -19.21 -0.95 19.73
C ARG A 35 -19.53 0.28 18.85
N PRO A 36 -19.41 1.50 19.40
CA PRO A 36 -19.55 2.71 18.59
C PRO A 36 -18.44 2.78 17.53
N ILE A 37 -18.79 3.29 16.35
CA ILE A 37 -17.82 3.52 15.27
C ILE A 37 -17.00 4.76 15.64
N ALA A 38 -15.72 4.56 15.88
CA ALA A 38 -14.75 5.63 16.05
C ALA A 38 -13.58 5.41 15.07
N ILE A 39 -13.23 6.43 14.31
CA ILE A 39 -12.05 6.39 13.43
C ILE A 39 -10.81 6.41 14.32
N THR A 40 -10.15 5.25 14.41
CA THR A 40 -8.95 5.09 15.25
C THR A 40 -7.68 5.42 14.49
N ARG A 41 -6.62 5.80 15.21
CA ARG A 41 -5.27 5.96 14.62
C ARG A 41 -4.79 4.67 13.95
N THR A 42 -5.08 3.52 14.55
CA THR A 42 -4.76 2.20 13.99
C THR A 42 -5.47 1.93 12.66
N LEU A 43 -6.76 2.30 12.55
CA LEU A 43 -7.48 2.19 11.28
C LEU A 43 -6.84 3.08 10.20
N MET A 44 -6.56 4.33 10.53
CA MET A 44 -5.95 5.26 9.56
C MET A 44 -4.56 4.79 9.12
N PHE A 45 -3.76 4.26 10.06
CA PHE A 45 -2.48 3.65 9.74
C PHE A 45 -2.64 2.45 8.80
N ALA A 46 -3.56 1.53 9.09
CA ALA A 46 -3.83 0.37 8.25
C ALA A 46 -4.30 0.78 6.84
N VAL A 47 -5.22 1.74 6.74
CA VAL A 47 -5.67 2.29 5.45
C VAL A 47 -4.48 2.87 4.68
N ALA A 48 -3.67 3.71 5.31
CA ALA A 48 -2.55 4.37 4.64
C ALA A 48 -1.53 3.36 4.10
N ILE A 49 -1.09 2.40 4.93
CA ILE A 49 -0.11 1.41 4.50
C ILE A 49 -0.68 0.50 3.41
N THR A 50 -1.93 0.06 3.53
CA THR A 50 -2.58 -0.77 2.50
C THR A 50 -2.74 0.00 1.19
N CYS A 51 -3.08 1.29 1.21
CA CYS A 51 -3.11 2.12 0.00
C CYS A 51 -1.74 2.17 -0.71
N CYS A 52 -0.64 2.31 0.03
CA CYS A 52 0.71 2.25 -0.54
C CYS A 52 0.99 0.90 -1.20
N PHE A 53 0.65 -0.21 -0.54
CA PHE A 53 0.79 -1.55 -1.12
C PHE A 53 -0.07 -1.75 -2.37
N CYS A 54 -1.34 -1.32 -2.33
CA CYS A 54 -2.25 -1.41 -3.47
C CYS A 54 -1.72 -0.61 -4.67
N PHE A 55 -1.18 0.59 -4.43
CA PHE A 55 -0.53 1.38 -5.48
C PHE A 55 0.65 0.61 -6.08
N VAL A 56 1.57 0.13 -5.25
CA VAL A 56 2.77 -0.60 -5.69
C VAL A 56 2.39 -1.84 -6.50
N ILE A 57 1.49 -2.68 -5.99
CA ILE A 57 1.03 -3.88 -6.70
C ILE A 57 0.37 -3.52 -8.03
N SER A 58 -0.44 -2.46 -8.06
CA SER A 58 -1.10 -2.02 -9.29
C SER A 58 -0.15 -1.54 -10.37
N VAL A 59 1.03 -1.04 -9.99
CA VAL A 59 2.05 -0.55 -10.90
C VAL A 59 3.00 -1.69 -11.30
N LEU A 60 3.42 -2.52 -10.34
CA LEU A 60 4.29 -3.67 -10.58
C LEU A 60 3.69 -4.67 -11.58
N LYS A 61 2.37 -4.84 -11.58
CA LYS A 61 1.70 -5.72 -12.56
C LYS A 61 1.91 -5.27 -14.02
N ASP A 62 2.13 -3.97 -14.24
CA ASP A 62 2.34 -3.40 -15.57
C ASP A 62 3.81 -3.48 -16.01
N ILE A 63 4.75 -3.93 -15.15
CA ILE A 63 6.15 -4.15 -15.53
C ILE A 63 6.32 -5.31 -16.53
N PRO A 64 5.83 -6.53 -16.26
CA PRO A 64 5.96 -7.63 -17.22
C PRO A 64 5.13 -7.41 -18.50
N ASP A 65 4.11 -6.55 -18.45
CA ASP A 65 3.21 -6.27 -19.57
C ASP A 65 3.72 -5.14 -20.49
N GLU A 66 4.91 -4.55 -20.23
CA GLU A 66 5.41 -3.34 -20.91
C GLU A 66 5.38 -3.44 -22.44
N ASP A 67 5.96 -4.51 -23.00
CA ASP A 67 6.11 -4.67 -24.45
C ASP A 67 4.75 -4.80 -25.14
N GLY A 68 3.86 -5.60 -24.56
CA GLY A 68 2.50 -5.75 -25.05
C GLY A 68 1.70 -4.45 -24.94
N ASP A 69 1.74 -3.79 -23.78
CA ASP A 69 1.03 -2.53 -23.59
C ASP A 69 1.55 -1.43 -24.53
N ARG A 70 2.86 -1.41 -24.84
CA ARG A 70 3.45 -0.53 -25.85
C ARG A 70 2.93 -0.83 -27.26
N GLU A 71 2.89 -2.09 -27.67
CA GLU A 71 2.39 -2.51 -28.99
C GLU A 71 0.90 -2.15 -29.19
N PHE A 72 0.08 -2.33 -28.16
CA PHE A 72 -1.34 -1.99 -28.19
C PHE A 72 -1.64 -0.50 -27.90
N GLY A 73 -0.61 0.34 -27.77
CA GLY A 73 -0.76 1.79 -27.55
C GLY A 73 -1.34 2.16 -26.18
N ILE A 74 -1.22 1.28 -25.19
CA ILE A 74 -1.70 1.48 -23.82
C ILE A 74 -0.62 2.24 -23.04
N ARG A 75 -0.97 3.44 -22.58
CA ARG A 75 -0.05 4.30 -21.81
C ARG A 75 -0.08 3.93 -20.32
N THR A 76 0.72 2.97 -19.91
CA THR A 76 1.00 2.65 -18.49
C THR A 76 2.18 3.45 -17.96
N LEU A 77 2.36 3.48 -16.63
CA LEU A 77 3.51 4.16 -16.03
C LEU A 77 4.83 3.52 -16.49
N THR A 78 4.86 2.19 -16.61
CA THR A 78 5.98 1.42 -17.13
C THR A 78 6.30 1.78 -18.57
N VAL A 79 5.29 1.92 -19.44
CA VAL A 79 5.51 2.31 -20.85
C VAL A 79 6.07 3.74 -20.97
N ILE A 80 5.67 4.65 -20.07
CA ILE A 80 6.08 6.06 -20.09
C ILE A 80 7.47 6.27 -19.50
N LEU A 81 7.76 5.66 -18.34
CA LEU A 81 8.99 5.90 -17.58
C LEU A 81 10.05 4.81 -17.75
N GLY A 82 9.67 3.64 -18.28
CA GLY A 82 10.50 2.44 -18.35
C GLY A 82 10.44 1.58 -17.08
N LYS A 83 10.62 0.28 -17.24
CA LYS A 83 10.60 -0.71 -16.16
C LYS A 83 11.53 -0.40 -14.98
N GLU A 84 12.74 0.08 -15.25
CA GLU A 84 13.74 0.33 -14.21
C GLU A 84 13.32 1.51 -13.30
N SER A 85 12.93 2.63 -13.89
CA SER A 85 12.46 3.79 -13.13
C SER A 85 11.19 3.48 -12.34
N VAL A 86 10.29 2.66 -12.89
CA VAL A 86 9.07 2.23 -12.19
C VAL A 86 9.36 1.27 -11.04
N LEU A 87 10.33 0.36 -11.21
CA LEU A 87 10.77 -0.52 -10.14
C LEU A 87 11.35 0.29 -8.98
N TRP A 88 12.25 1.25 -9.26
CA TRP A 88 12.81 2.14 -8.24
C TRP A 88 11.74 2.99 -7.55
N LEU A 89 10.76 3.51 -8.29
CA LEU A 89 9.61 4.18 -7.69
C LEU A 89 8.89 3.29 -6.67
N CYS A 90 8.63 2.03 -7.03
CA CYS A 90 7.98 1.08 -6.12
C CYS A 90 8.84 0.81 -4.87
N VAL A 91 10.16 0.65 -5.03
CA VAL A 91 11.11 0.51 -3.91
C VAL A 91 11.04 1.71 -2.99
N TYR A 92 11.10 2.94 -3.51
CA TYR A 92 11.03 4.14 -2.68
C TYR A 92 9.69 4.28 -1.95
N VAL A 93 8.56 4.01 -2.62
CA VAL A 93 7.24 4.06 -1.98
C VAL A 93 7.15 3.07 -0.83
N LEU A 94 7.60 1.82 -1.03
CA LEU A 94 7.59 0.81 0.03
C LEU A 94 8.55 1.18 1.17
N PHE A 95 9.75 1.65 0.85
CA PHE A 95 10.74 2.04 1.85
C PHE A 95 10.22 3.18 2.75
N ILE A 96 9.62 4.20 2.15
CA ILE A 96 8.98 5.31 2.87
C ILE A 96 7.79 4.79 3.71
N ALA A 97 6.97 3.89 3.17
CA ALA A 97 5.85 3.31 3.91
C ALA A 97 6.31 2.53 5.15
N TYR A 98 7.39 1.74 5.04
CA TYR A 98 7.99 1.04 6.17
C TYR A 98 8.61 2.00 7.18
N GLY A 99 9.34 3.02 6.73
CA GLY A 99 9.87 4.06 7.61
C GLY A 99 8.77 4.80 8.38
N ALA A 100 7.68 5.17 7.70
CA ALA A 100 6.52 5.78 8.33
C ALA A 100 5.86 4.84 9.35
N ALA A 101 5.78 3.54 9.06
CA ALA A 101 5.26 2.55 10.00
C ALA A 101 6.11 2.43 11.27
N VAL A 102 7.44 2.52 11.16
CA VAL A 102 8.34 2.57 12.31
C VAL A 102 8.06 3.82 13.17
N ILE A 103 7.91 4.99 12.54
CA ILE A 103 7.58 6.25 13.25
C ILE A 103 6.23 6.15 13.97
N VAL A 104 5.22 5.55 13.31
CA VAL A 104 3.91 5.29 13.93
C VAL A 104 4.05 4.36 15.13
N GLY A 105 4.81 3.27 15.00
CA GLY A 105 5.11 2.36 16.11
C GLY A 105 5.77 3.05 17.30
N LEU A 106 6.71 3.96 17.04
CA LEU A 106 7.38 4.76 18.07
C LEU A 106 6.42 5.67 18.85
N THR A 107 5.37 6.19 18.19
CA THR A 107 4.53 7.28 18.70
C THR A 107 3.11 6.88 19.14
N SER A 108 2.59 5.71 18.74
CA SER A 108 1.13 5.51 18.68
C SER A 108 0.52 4.43 19.60
N SER A 109 1.31 3.59 20.27
CA SER A 109 0.76 2.47 21.07
C SER A 109 1.23 2.44 22.53
N PRO A 110 0.31 2.36 23.52
CA PRO A 110 0.66 2.08 24.91
C PRO A 110 1.00 0.60 25.15
N TYR A 111 0.66 -0.28 24.20
CA TYR A 111 0.91 -1.72 24.30
C TYR A 111 2.29 -2.06 23.74
N LEU A 112 3.20 -2.45 24.63
CA LEU A 112 4.60 -2.72 24.29
C LEU A 112 4.76 -3.76 23.18
N LEU A 113 4.01 -4.85 23.21
CA LEU A 113 4.11 -5.90 22.19
C LEU A 113 3.75 -5.39 20.79
N SER A 114 2.62 -4.68 20.65
CA SER A 114 2.20 -4.10 19.38
C SER A 114 3.25 -3.11 18.86
N LYS A 115 3.80 -2.27 19.75
CA LYS A 115 4.88 -1.34 19.42
C LYS A 115 6.12 -2.06 18.89
N LEU A 116 6.60 -3.07 19.60
CA LEU A 116 7.80 -3.83 19.20
C LEU A 116 7.57 -4.57 17.89
N VAL A 117 6.42 -5.21 17.72
CA VAL A 117 6.08 -5.92 16.47
C VAL A 117 6.08 -4.95 15.30
N THR A 118 5.39 -3.81 15.39
CA THR A 118 5.38 -2.82 14.31
C THR A 118 6.79 -2.31 13.99
N ILE A 119 7.57 -1.93 14.99
CA ILE A 119 8.92 -1.37 14.77
C ILE A 119 9.85 -2.42 14.15
N ILE A 120 9.95 -3.61 14.76
CA ILE A 120 10.92 -4.63 14.35
C ILE A 120 10.55 -5.17 12.97
N SER A 121 9.27 -5.50 12.74
CA SER A 121 8.84 -6.08 11.46
C SER A 121 9.04 -5.10 10.31
N HIS A 122 8.64 -3.84 10.43
CA HIS A 122 8.81 -2.87 9.36
C HIS A 122 10.26 -2.44 9.18
N SER A 123 11.07 -2.39 10.24
CA SER A 123 12.52 -2.16 10.09
C SER A 123 13.18 -3.30 9.32
N MET A 124 12.86 -4.56 9.66
CA MET A 124 13.37 -5.74 8.95
C MET A 124 12.91 -5.75 7.48
N LEU A 125 11.66 -5.41 7.20
CA LEU A 125 11.17 -5.32 5.82
C LEU A 125 11.86 -4.19 5.04
N ALA A 126 12.09 -3.03 5.66
CA ALA A 126 12.82 -1.93 5.03
C ALA A 126 14.28 -2.30 4.71
N THR A 127 14.98 -2.97 5.63
CA THR A 127 16.36 -3.40 5.42
C THR A 127 16.46 -4.49 4.37
N LEU A 128 15.55 -5.47 4.39
CA LEU A 128 15.49 -6.52 3.36
C LEU A 128 15.18 -5.93 1.99
N LEU A 129 14.22 -5.01 1.90
CA LEU A 129 13.89 -4.34 0.65
C LEU A 129 15.10 -3.59 0.10
N TRP A 130 15.79 -2.81 0.93
CA TRP A 130 16.96 -2.04 0.51
C TRP A 130 18.14 -2.92 0.10
N HIS A 131 18.31 -4.07 0.75
CA HIS A 131 19.37 -5.02 0.39
C HIS A 131 19.10 -5.74 -0.94
N GLN A 132 17.83 -5.91 -1.33
CA GLN A 132 17.43 -6.61 -2.55
C GLN A 132 17.13 -5.65 -3.72
N ALA A 133 17.13 -4.33 -3.47
CA ALA A 133 16.93 -3.28 -4.46
C ALA A 133 18.24 -2.97 -5.20
#